data_AF-A0A7V6ZV52-F1
#
_entry.id   AF-A0A7V6ZV52-F1
#
_cell.length_a   1.000
_cell.length_b   1.000
_cell.length_c   1.000
_cell.angle_alpha   90.00
_cell.angle_beta   90.00
_cell.angle_gamma   90.00
#
_symmetry.space_group_name_H-M   'P 1'
#
loop_
_entity.id
_entity.type
_entity.pdbx_description
1 polymer ?
#
loop_
_entity_poly.entity_id
_entity_poly.type
_entity_poly.pdbx_seq_one_letter_code
_entity_poly.pdbx_strand_id
1 'polypeptide(L)' 'MSVLLSDLLLWLVALCVGLYTLVYARWLLRRKNKRAGWGVAFLAVFAVLYASFVLFFLH' A
#
# COMPACT_ATOMS: atom_id res chain seq x y z
N MET A 1 -16.75 17.71 10.90
CA MET A 1 -15.49 17.39 11.62
C MET A 1 -15.15 15.90 11.62
N SER A 2 -16.13 14.98 11.61
CA SER A 2 -15.89 13.53 11.55
C SER A 2 -15.26 13.06 10.22
N VAL A 3 -15.69 13.61 9.08
CA VAL A 3 -15.25 13.18 7.74
C VAL A 3 -13.74 13.35 7.52
N LEU A 4 -13.20 14.54 7.85
CA LEU A 4 -11.76 14.83 7.78
C LEU A 4 -10.90 13.84 8.61
N LEU A 5 -11.41 13.40 9.75
CA LEU A 5 -10.71 12.46 10.63
C LEU A 5 -10.71 11.04 10.04
N SER A 6 -11.83 10.65 9.43
CA SER A 6 -11.98 9.38 8.71
C SER A 6 -11.06 9.32 7.49
N ASP A 7 -11.00 10.39 6.69
CA ASP A 7 -10.10 10.47 5.52
C ASP A 7 -8.63 10.41 5.92
N LEU A 8 -8.26 11.09 7.00
CA LEU A 8 -6.90 11.08 7.50
C LEU A 8 -6.48 9.70 8.03
N LEU A 9 -7.39 8.98 8.70
CA LEU A 9 -7.18 7.59 9.07
C LEU A 9 -7.04 6.67 7.86
N LEU A 10 -7.88 6.84 6.84
CA LEU A 10 -7.82 6.05 5.60
C LEU A 10 -6.49 6.25 4.87
N TRP A 11 -6.02 7.49 4.78
CA TRP A 11 -4.69 7.81 4.24
C TRP A 11 -3.57 7.19 5.07
N LEU A 12 -3.66 7.26 6.40
CA LEU A 12 -2.66 6.68 7.30
C LEU A 12 -2.59 5.14 7.13
N VAL A 13 -3.74 4.48 7.03
CA VAL A 13 -3.83 3.02 6.81
C VAL A 13 -3.23 2.66 5.46
N ALA A 14 -3.59 3.37 4.38
CA ALA A 14 -3.04 3.13 3.05
C ALA A 14 -1.51 3.27 3.02
N LEU A 15 -0.96 4.29 3.70
CA LEU A 15 0.48 4.49 3.84
C LEU A 15 1.15 3.38 4.66
N CYS A 16 0.58 2.99 5.80
CA CYS A 16 1.09 1.91 6.64
C CYS A 16 1.14 0.57 5.88
N VAL A 17 0.06 0.23 5.17
CA VAL A 17 -0.01 -0.98 4.36
C VAL A 17 1.00 -0.92 3.21
N GLY A 18 1.09 0.20 2.50
CA GLY A 18 2.08 0.38 1.42
C GLY A 18 3.52 0.20 1.90
N LEU A 19 3.90 0.84 3.00
CA LEU A 19 5.24 0.74 3.60
C LEU A 19 5.53 -0.68 4.08
N TYR A 20 4.59 -1.32 4.79
CA TYR A 20 4.75 -2.70 5.25
C TYR A 20 4.99 -3.65 4.07
N THR A 21 4.20 -3.50 3.00
CA THR A 21 4.29 -4.36 1.82
C THR A 21 5.59 -4.14 1.05
N LEU A 22 6.10 -2.90 0.99
CA LEU A 22 7.43 -2.59 0.42
C LEU A 22 8.58 -3.17 1.25
N VAL A 23 8.51 -3.08 2.57
CA VAL A 23 9.50 -3.69 3.47
C VAL A 23 9.49 -5.22 3.30
N TYR A 24 8.32 -5.83 3.19
CA TYR A 24 8.16 -7.25 2.92
C TYR A 24 8.72 -7.65 1.54
N ALA A 25 8.42 -6.88 0.49
CA ALA A 25 9.01 -7.10 -0.85
C ALA A 25 10.54 -7.04 -0.82
N ARG A 26 11.10 -6.04 -0.12
CA ARG A 26 12.55 -5.88 0.04
C ARG A 26 13.16 -7.03 0.82
N TRP A 27 12.50 -7.53 1.85
CA TRP A 27 12.93 -8.72 2.59
C TRP A 27 12.93 -9.98 1.71
N LEU A 28 11.88 -10.14 0.88
CA LEU A 28 11.73 -11.28 -0.02
C LEU A 28 12.80 -11.29 -1.14
N LEU A 29 13.14 -10.10 -1.65
CA LEU A 29 14.26 -9.89 -2.57
C LEU A 29 15.61 -10.31 -1.96
N ARG A 30 15.83 -10.03 -0.66
CA ARG A 30 17.06 -10.46 0.05
C ARG A 30 17.13 -11.98 0.25
N ARG A 31 16.00 -12.68 0.31
CA ARG A 31 15.95 -14.16 0.41
C ARG A 31 16.18 -14.90 -0.93
N LYS A 32 16.69 -14.23 -1.96
CA LYS A 32 16.84 -14.75 -3.34
C LYS A 32 15.53 -15.15 -4.03
N ASN A 33 14.37 -14.94 -3.39
CA ASN A 33 13.04 -15.16 -3.98
C ASN A 33 12.60 -13.95 -4.81
N LYS A 34 13.38 -13.63 -5.85
CA LYS A 34 13.22 -12.43 -6.67
C LYS A 34 11.85 -12.35 -7.35
N ARG A 35 11.32 -13.47 -7.87
CA ARG A 35 9.99 -13.53 -8.52
C ARG A 35 8.87 -13.09 -7.58
N ALA A 36 8.85 -13.65 -6.38
CA ALA A 36 7.85 -13.30 -5.38
C ALA A 36 8.04 -11.85 -4.90
N GLY A 37 9.29 -11.39 -4.74
CA GLY A 37 9.57 -9.99 -4.34
C GLY A 37 9.06 -8.96 -5.35
N TRP A 38 9.22 -9.22 -6.65
CA TRP A 38 8.65 -8.37 -7.71
C TRP A 38 7.12 -8.42 -7.73
N GLY A 39 6.51 -9.61 -7.53
CA GLY A 39 5.06 -9.74 -7.42
C GLY A 39 4.48 -8.94 -6.25
N VAL A 40 5.12 -9.01 -5.08
CA VAL A 40 4.72 -8.24 -3.89
C VAL A 40 4.94 -6.74 -4.10
N ALA A 41 6.02 -6.32 -4.74
CA ALA A 41 6.24 -4.91 -5.06
C ALA A 41 5.15 -4.36 -6.00
N PHE A 42 4.76 -5.13 -7.02
CA PHE A 42 3.66 -4.78 -7.92
C PHE A 42 2.33 -4.71 -7.16
N LEU A 43 2.08 -5.67 -6.27
CA LEU A 43 0.89 -5.70 -5.42
C LEU A 43 0.82 -4.47 -4.50
N ALA A 44 1.96 -4.05 -3.92
CA ALA A 44 2.06 -2.87 -3.07
C ALA A 44 1.70 -1.59 -3.83
N VAL A 45 2.22 -1.44 -5.04
CA VAL A 45 1.90 -0.31 -5.92
C VAL A 45 0.42 -0.29 -6.26
N PHE A 46 -0.15 -1.46 -6.58
CA PHE A 46 -1.58 -1.58 -6.90
C PHE A 46 -2.48 -1.28 -5.71
N ALA A 47 -2.11 -1.73 -4.51
CA ALA A 47 -2.85 -1.48 -3.27
C ALA A 47 -2.90 0.02 -2.94
N VAL A 48 -1.78 0.74 -3.13
CA VAL A 48 -1.72 2.20 -2.93
C VAL A 48 -2.54 2.92 -4.00
N LEU A 49 -2.36 2.58 -5.28
CA LEU A 49 -3.11 3.18 -6.40
C LEU A 49 -4.62 2.99 -6.23
N TYR A 50 -5.05 1.78 -5.87
CA TYR A 50 -6.46 1.47 -5.67
C TYR A 50 -7.03 2.24 -4.48
N ALA A 51 -6.34 2.26 -3.34
CA ALA A 51 -6.76 3.03 -2.17
C ALA A 51 -6.85 4.53 -2.48
N SER A 52 -5.87 5.09 -3.20
CA SER A 52 -5.89 6.48 -3.64
C SER A 52 -7.04 6.75 -4.62
N PHE A 53 -7.30 5.86 -5.58
CA PHE A 53 -8.41 5.99 -6.51
C PHE A 53 -9.76 5.99 -5.78
N VAL A 54 -9.97 5.05 -4.85
CA VAL A 54 -11.19 4.98 -4.05
C VAL A 54 -11.39 6.24 -3.21
N LEU A 55 -10.33 6.75 -2.59
CA LEU A 55 -10.41 7.97 -1.77
C LEU A 55 -10.66 9.24 -2.59
N PHE A 56 -10.24 9.29 -3.86
CA PHE A 56 -10.33 10.51 -4.67
C PHE A 56 -11.51 10.54 -5.64
N PHE A 57 -12.00 9.39 -6.09
CA PHE A 57 -13.05 9.28 -7.10
C PHE A 57 -14.37 8.68 -6.58
N LEU A 58 -14.34 7.94 -5.46
CA LEU A 58 -15.52 7.29 -4.88
C LEU A 58 -15.99 7.94 -3.56
N HIS A 59 -15.23 8.88 -3.01
CA HIS A 59 -15.61 9.74 -1.88
C HIS A 59 -16.00 11.12 -2.40
#